data_AF-B2FLA9-F1
#
_entry.id   AF-B2FLA9-F1
#
_cell.length_a   1.000
_cell.length_b   1.000
_cell.length_c   1.000
_cell.angle_alpha   90.00
_cell.angle_beta   90.00
_cell.angle_gamma   90.00
#
_symmetry.space_group_name_H-M   'P 1'
#
loop_
_entity.id
_entity.type
_entity.pdbx_description
1 polymer ?
#
loop_
_entity_poly.entity_id
_entity_poly.type
_entity_poly.pdbx_seq_one_letter_code
_entity_poly.pdbx_strand_id
1 'polypeptide(L)'
;MPPRRQFMERAPLRRFSRPALLLGALFAASSVQDAHAAGVLVCDNCRDPRALALYSGTGPTIVVDFQQRRLHGFDVEYDRELRRYRATRAQIPEPINASFNRIMGMLDNNVPTVQFAPRQWAGRGVQYEVHPDDPQYANGIGFPEEHKNLNAYDVVQMATERFRLESAMGKAFTGATTSSRAWNSMATFLSSIGLSFVSKALGIDGAIYRITWRDGSKTTLAIVSSSVDTARYVQGQSKDANGNMIPDGAATSPGLAQHFAGTYNFNSRDDLDRWIDSGRLYGVNMFPGAPPESLQIVCEWNGTDIVCRLPR
;
A
#
# COMPACT_ATOMS: atom_id res chain seq x y z
N MET A 1 -49.36 19.07 63.76
CA MET A 1 -50.82 18.80 63.85
C MET A 1 -51.30 18.27 62.50
N PRO A 2 -51.51 16.96 62.34
CA PRO A 2 -52.41 16.38 61.34
C PRO A 2 -53.85 16.36 61.89
N PRO A 3 -54.89 16.18 61.06
CA PRO A 3 -55.64 14.90 61.05
C PRO A 3 -56.06 14.48 59.62
N ARG A 4 -56.01 13.19 59.22
CA ARG A 4 -56.86 12.00 59.50
C ARG A 4 -58.16 11.87 58.67
N ARG A 5 -58.24 10.72 57.96
CA ARG A 5 -59.39 9.77 57.81
C ARG A 5 -60.56 10.23 56.90
N GLN A 6 -61.35 9.41 56.17
CA GLN A 6 -61.76 7.99 56.18
C GLN A 6 -62.46 7.69 54.81
N PHE A 7 -62.21 6.58 54.12
CA PHE A 7 -63.01 5.33 53.99
C PHE A 7 -64.35 5.33 53.18
N MET A 8 -64.38 4.43 52.16
CA MET A 8 -65.47 3.56 51.65
C MET A 8 -66.77 4.12 51.00
N GLU A 9 -67.05 3.71 49.75
CA GLU A 9 -68.12 2.73 49.40
C GLU A 9 -68.25 2.39 47.88
N ARG A 10 -68.31 1.06 47.61
CA ARG A 10 -69.14 0.28 46.66
C ARG A 10 -69.20 0.53 45.12
N ALA A 11 -69.06 -0.58 44.39
CA ALA A 11 -69.28 -0.79 42.95
C ALA A 11 -70.79 -0.98 42.58
N PRO A 12 -71.16 -1.07 41.28
CA PRO A 12 -71.12 -2.37 40.58
C PRO A 12 -70.78 -2.38 39.07
N LEU A 13 -70.06 -3.43 38.69
CA LEU A 13 -70.18 -4.31 37.49
C LEU A 13 -70.87 -3.81 36.21
N ARG A 14 -70.15 -3.91 35.07
CA ARG A 14 -70.46 -4.87 33.98
C ARG A 14 -69.35 -4.93 32.91
N ARG A 15 -68.76 -6.13 32.80
CA ARG A 15 -68.42 -6.93 31.59
C ARG A 15 -68.23 -6.12 30.29
N PHE A 16 -67.12 -6.25 29.57
CA PHE A 16 -66.91 -7.39 28.66
C PHE A 16 -65.42 -7.59 28.30
N SER A 17 -64.99 -8.85 28.39
CA SER A 17 -64.01 -9.56 27.55
C SER A 17 -62.70 -8.89 27.09
N ARG A 18 -61.60 -9.35 27.70
CA ARG A 18 -60.26 -9.52 27.09
C ARG A 18 -60.34 -10.54 25.92
N PRO A 19 -59.45 -10.49 24.91
CA PRO A 19 -58.13 -11.11 25.07
C PRO A 19 -56.93 -10.30 24.54
N ALA A 20 -55.85 -10.39 25.33
CA ALA A 20 -54.45 -10.51 24.95
C ALA A 20 -53.86 -9.58 23.86
N LEU A 21 -53.24 -8.50 24.33
CA LEU A 21 -52.10 -7.85 23.68
C LEU A 21 -50.83 -8.70 23.86
N LEU A 22 -50.09 -8.82 22.75
CA LEU A 22 -48.63 -8.79 22.63
C LEU A 22 -47.79 -9.91 23.27
N LEU A 23 -47.36 -10.84 22.43
CA LEU A 23 -46.00 -11.39 22.44
C LEU A 23 -45.59 -11.76 21.00
N GLY A 24 -45.21 -10.75 20.23
CA GLY A 24 -44.48 -10.93 18.97
C GLY A 24 -42.99 -11.03 19.29
N ALA A 25 -42.52 -12.25 19.56
CA ALA A 25 -41.10 -12.52 19.70
C ALA A 25 -40.41 -12.53 18.32
N LEU A 26 -39.21 -11.96 18.32
CA LEU A 26 -38.25 -11.82 17.24
C LEU A 26 -38.15 -13.03 16.30
N PHE A 27 -38.15 -12.76 14.99
CA PHE A 27 -37.27 -13.44 14.04
C PHE A 27 -36.69 -12.41 13.06
N ALA A 28 -35.81 -11.55 13.57
CA ALA A 28 -34.72 -11.05 12.74
C ALA A 28 -33.66 -12.14 12.77
N ALA A 29 -33.69 -13.03 11.78
CA ALA A 29 -32.54 -13.87 11.47
C ALA A 29 -31.43 -12.94 10.95
N SER A 30 -30.69 -12.36 11.89
CA SER A 30 -29.41 -11.74 11.61
C SER A 30 -28.52 -12.83 11.03
N SER A 31 -28.12 -12.60 9.79
CA SER A 31 -26.99 -13.22 9.12
C SER A 31 -25.80 -13.26 10.07
N VAL A 32 -25.54 -14.42 10.68
CA VAL A 32 -24.25 -14.72 11.29
C VAL A 32 -23.32 -15.09 10.13
N GLN A 33 -22.84 -14.08 9.43
CA GLN A 33 -21.64 -14.19 8.61
C GLN A 33 -20.49 -13.52 9.35
N ASP A 34 -19.35 -14.20 9.26
CA ASP A 34 -18.01 -13.75 9.59
C ASP A 34 -17.58 -13.78 11.07
N ALA A 35 -17.22 -14.99 11.48
CA ALA A 35 -16.00 -15.18 12.25
C ALA A 35 -15.10 -16.18 11.50
N HIS A 36 -14.69 -15.82 10.28
CA HIS A 36 -13.61 -16.52 9.59
C HIS A 36 -12.29 -16.08 10.23
N ALA A 37 -11.67 -16.98 10.97
CA ALA A 37 -10.29 -16.82 11.37
C ALA A 37 -9.42 -17.18 10.16
N ALA A 38 -9.19 -16.20 9.29
CA ALA A 38 -8.21 -16.30 8.22
C ALA A 38 -6.82 -16.02 8.81
N GLY A 39 -5.86 -16.92 8.60
CA GLY A 39 -4.57 -16.87 9.29
C GLY A 39 -3.37 -17.12 8.38
N VAL A 40 -2.29 -16.38 8.63
CA VAL A 40 -0.95 -16.72 8.11
C VAL A 40 -0.10 -17.20 9.28
N LEU A 41 0.43 -18.41 9.19
CA LEU A 41 1.27 -19.03 10.22
C LEU A 41 2.65 -19.34 9.64
N VAL A 42 3.71 -19.00 10.39
CA VAL A 42 5.10 -19.25 9.99
C VAL A 42 5.58 -20.55 10.60
N CYS A 43 6.24 -21.38 9.80
CA CYS A 43 6.51 -22.79 10.08
C CYS A 43 7.81 -23.24 9.40
N ASP A 44 8.94 -22.66 9.81
CA ASP A 44 10.22 -22.99 9.18
C ASP A 44 10.65 -24.44 9.52
N ASN A 45 10.88 -25.26 8.48
CA ASN A 45 11.22 -26.69 8.53
C ASN A 45 10.21 -27.59 9.26
N CYS A 46 8.92 -27.25 9.24
CA CYS A 46 7.95 -28.08 9.94
C CYS A 46 7.59 -29.37 9.20
N ARG A 47 7.47 -30.45 9.96
CA ARG A 47 7.17 -31.79 9.41
C ARG A 47 5.72 -31.94 8.95
N ASP A 48 4.79 -31.25 9.61
CA ASP A 48 3.37 -31.30 9.30
C ASP A 48 2.73 -29.89 9.32
N PRO A 49 2.76 -29.17 8.18
CA PRO A 49 2.10 -27.87 8.04
C PRO A 49 0.59 -27.93 8.27
N ARG A 50 -0.05 -29.08 8.01
CA ARG A 50 -1.51 -29.24 8.19
C ARG A 50 -1.89 -29.20 9.66
N ALA A 51 -1.09 -29.83 10.54
CA ALA A 51 -1.32 -29.78 11.98
C ALA A 51 -1.25 -28.34 12.49
N LEU A 52 -0.29 -27.54 11.99
CA LEU A 52 -0.18 -26.13 12.38
C LEU A 52 -1.40 -25.31 11.91
N ALA A 53 -1.91 -25.59 10.71
CA ALA A 53 -3.09 -24.90 10.19
C ALA A 53 -4.31 -25.01 11.12
N LEU A 54 -4.46 -26.10 11.90
CA LEU A 54 -5.59 -26.25 12.83
C LEU A 54 -5.63 -25.19 13.95
N TYR A 55 -4.50 -24.50 14.22
CA TYR A 55 -4.42 -23.46 15.23
C TYR A 55 -4.88 -22.07 14.73
N SER A 56 -5.10 -21.88 13.43
CA SER A 56 -5.56 -20.58 12.90
C SER A 56 -7.03 -20.28 13.21
N GLY A 57 -7.83 -21.31 13.50
CA GLY A 57 -9.30 -21.22 13.58
C GLY A 57 -9.97 -21.53 12.23
N THR A 58 -11.29 -21.33 12.14
CA THR A 58 -12.08 -21.72 10.96
C THR A 58 -11.86 -20.76 9.79
N GLY A 59 -11.52 -21.28 8.61
CA GLY A 59 -11.44 -20.57 7.34
C GLY A 59 -10.11 -20.75 6.59
N PRO A 60 -9.91 -19.96 5.52
CA PRO A 60 -8.70 -20.02 4.70
C PRO A 60 -7.45 -19.71 5.52
N THR A 61 -6.43 -20.55 5.39
CA THR A 61 -5.19 -20.47 6.16
C THR A 61 -3.98 -20.68 5.26
N ILE A 62 -2.97 -19.84 5.43
CA ILE A 62 -1.66 -19.99 4.80
C ILE A 62 -0.67 -20.44 5.87
N VAL A 63 0.06 -21.52 5.61
CA VAL A 63 1.24 -21.91 6.37
C VAL A 63 2.47 -21.71 5.49
N VAL A 64 3.42 -20.89 5.94
CA VAL A 64 4.61 -20.51 5.18
C VAL A 64 5.88 -21.04 5.85
N ASP A 65 6.78 -21.58 5.03
CA ASP A 65 8.15 -21.94 5.41
C ASP A 65 9.10 -21.08 4.55
N PHE A 66 9.71 -20.06 5.16
CA PHE A 66 10.58 -19.14 4.43
C PHE A 66 11.95 -19.76 4.16
N GLN A 67 12.42 -20.65 5.03
CA GLN A 67 13.70 -21.33 4.87
C GLN A 67 13.70 -22.28 3.67
N GLN A 68 12.62 -23.03 3.49
CA GLN A 68 12.43 -23.94 2.34
C GLN A 68 11.73 -23.27 1.16
N ARG A 69 11.35 -21.99 1.28
CA ARG A 69 10.58 -21.23 0.27
C ARG A 69 9.30 -21.95 -0.15
N ARG A 70 8.51 -22.40 0.82
CA ARG A 70 7.27 -23.16 0.59
C ARG A 70 6.06 -22.44 1.16
N LEU A 71 4.97 -22.50 0.40
CA LEU A 71 3.67 -21.96 0.78
C LEU A 71 2.62 -23.06 0.73
N HIS A 72 1.87 -23.24 1.82
CA HIS A 72 0.83 -24.25 1.95
C HIS A 72 -0.52 -23.59 2.24
N GLY A 73 -1.51 -23.86 1.38
CA GLY A 73 -2.88 -23.39 1.56
C GLY A 73 -3.74 -24.47 2.21
N PHE A 74 -4.53 -24.06 3.20
CA PHE A 74 -5.52 -24.90 3.85
C PHE A 74 -6.85 -24.19 3.98
N ASP A 75 -7.92 -24.96 4.03
CA ASP A 75 -9.22 -24.52 4.53
C ASP A 75 -9.54 -25.30 5.80
N VAL A 76 -9.76 -24.59 6.89
CA VAL A 76 -9.97 -25.16 8.21
C VAL A 76 -11.45 -25.10 8.53
N GLU A 77 -12.06 -26.26 8.72
CA GLU A 77 -13.48 -26.38 9.00
C GLU A 77 -13.72 -27.25 10.22
N TYR A 78 -14.82 -27.00 10.93
CA TYR A 78 -15.29 -27.90 11.97
C TYR A 78 -16.18 -28.98 11.35
N ASP A 79 -15.64 -30.20 11.26
CA ASP A 79 -16.38 -31.37 10.79
C ASP A 79 -17.38 -31.78 11.88
N ARG A 80 -18.67 -31.55 11.60
CA ARG A 80 -19.76 -31.84 12.56
C ARG A 80 -20.02 -33.33 12.73
N GLU A 81 -19.73 -34.14 11.72
CA GLU A 81 -19.94 -35.60 11.77
C GLU A 81 -18.89 -36.25 12.65
N LEU A 82 -17.63 -35.84 12.47
CA LEU A 82 -16.49 -36.34 13.25
C LEU A 82 -16.23 -35.54 14.53
N ARG A 83 -16.99 -34.46 14.76
CA ARG A 83 -16.87 -33.52 15.90
C ARG A 83 -15.43 -33.05 16.14
N ARG A 84 -14.72 -32.72 15.07
CA ARG A 84 -13.32 -32.27 15.13
C ARG A 84 -13.01 -31.23 14.06
N TYR A 85 -12.04 -30.36 14.34
CA TYR A 85 -11.48 -29.48 13.32
C TYR A 85 -10.66 -30.28 12.30
N ARG A 86 -10.77 -29.90 11.03
CA ARG A 86 -10.04 -30.50 9.92
C ARG A 86 -9.50 -29.40 9.03
N ALA A 87 -8.22 -29.52 8.68
CA ALA A 87 -7.59 -28.72 7.65
C ALA A 87 -7.53 -29.52 6.34
N THR A 88 -8.25 -29.07 5.32
CA THR A 88 -8.20 -29.62 3.96
C THR A 88 -7.26 -28.76 3.11
N ARG A 89 -6.63 -29.32 2.07
CA ARG A 89 -5.75 -28.52 1.20
C ARG A 89 -6.59 -27.57 0.37
N ALA A 90 -6.22 -26.31 0.35
CA ALA A 90 -6.82 -25.27 -0.48
C ALA A 90 -5.81 -24.78 -1.51
N GLN A 91 -6.29 -24.40 -2.69
CA GLN A 91 -5.47 -23.75 -3.69
C GLN A 91 -5.23 -22.30 -3.26
N ILE A 92 -3.96 -21.91 -3.15
CA ILE A 92 -3.59 -20.52 -2.94
C ILE A 92 -3.79 -19.77 -4.25
N PRO A 93 -4.50 -18.62 -4.25
CA PRO A 93 -4.63 -17.77 -5.43
C PRO A 93 -3.27 -17.44 -6.06
N GLU A 94 -3.20 -17.54 -7.38
CA GLU A 94 -1.96 -17.33 -8.16
C GLU A 94 -1.26 -15.99 -7.84
N PRO A 95 -1.95 -14.83 -7.72
CA PRO A 95 -1.30 -13.57 -7.38
C PRO A 95 -0.54 -13.60 -6.04
N ILE A 96 -1.01 -14.38 -5.07
CA ILE A 96 -0.36 -14.53 -3.76
C ILE A 96 0.89 -15.40 -3.87
N ASN A 97 0.82 -16.49 -4.63
CA ASN A 97 2.00 -17.33 -4.92
C ASN A 97 3.07 -16.53 -5.67
N ALA A 98 2.68 -15.73 -6.67
CA ALA A 98 3.60 -14.88 -7.43
C ALA A 98 4.28 -13.85 -6.52
N SER A 99 3.53 -13.20 -5.63
CA SER A 99 4.06 -12.29 -4.60
C SER A 99 5.06 -12.98 -3.66
N PHE A 100 4.73 -14.16 -3.16
CA PHE A 100 5.64 -14.92 -2.29
C PHE A 100 6.95 -15.26 -3.00
N ASN A 101 6.87 -15.79 -4.22
CA ASN A 101 8.05 -16.14 -5.01
C ASN A 101 8.91 -14.91 -5.33
N ARG A 102 8.28 -13.77 -5.61
CA ARG A 102 8.95 -12.48 -5.82
C ARG A 102 9.78 -12.06 -4.62
N ILE A 103 9.20 -12.11 -3.43
CA ILE A 103 9.89 -11.75 -2.18
C ILE A 103 11.02 -12.74 -1.90
N MET A 104 10.78 -14.03 -2.06
CA MET A 104 11.82 -15.05 -1.88
C MET A 104 12.94 -14.96 -2.92
N GLY A 105 12.65 -14.53 -4.15
CA GLY A 105 13.64 -14.29 -5.20
C GLY A 105 14.63 -13.17 -4.86
N MET A 106 14.28 -12.27 -3.95
CA MET A 106 15.24 -11.27 -3.43
C MET A 106 16.43 -11.91 -2.71
N LEU A 107 16.30 -13.16 -2.25
CA LEU A 107 17.37 -13.91 -1.61
C LEU A 107 18.45 -14.39 -2.58
N ASP A 108 18.17 -14.42 -3.89
CA ASP A 108 19.03 -15.03 -4.90
C ASP A 108 20.15 -14.11 -5.42
N ASN A 109 20.38 -12.97 -4.75
CA ASN A 109 21.59 -12.14 -4.80
C ASN A 109 22.13 -11.68 -6.17
N ASN A 110 21.30 -11.58 -7.21
CA ASN A 110 21.73 -11.04 -8.52
C ASN A 110 20.99 -9.76 -8.94
N VAL A 111 20.19 -9.15 -8.06
CA VAL A 111 19.44 -7.94 -8.40
C VAL A 111 20.14 -6.71 -7.82
N PRO A 112 20.38 -5.64 -8.61
CA PRO A 112 20.98 -4.41 -8.11
C PRO A 112 20.20 -3.86 -6.91
N THR A 113 20.91 -3.66 -5.80
CA THR A 113 20.35 -3.00 -4.63
C THR A 113 20.77 -1.54 -4.58
N VAL A 114 19.85 -0.64 -4.28
CA VAL A 114 20.14 0.77 -4.07
C VAL A 114 19.62 1.25 -2.72
N GLN A 115 20.26 2.27 -2.16
CA GLN A 115 19.80 2.98 -0.97
C GLN A 115 18.83 4.07 -1.40
N PHE A 116 17.68 4.18 -0.74
CA PHE A 116 16.72 5.26 -0.98
C PHE A 116 16.78 6.24 0.19
N ALA A 117 17.19 7.48 -0.13
CA ALA A 117 17.50 8.53 0.84
C ALA A 117 16.37 9.57 0.94
N PRO A 118 15.25 9.20 1.56
CA PRO A 118 14.62 10.14 2.50
C PRO A 118 14.67 9.61 3.93
N ARG A 119 14.72 10.54 4.92
CA ARG A 119 14.75 10.26 6.37
C ARG A 119 13.67 9.27 6.86
N GLN A 120 12.59 9.08 6.11
CA GLN A 120 11.50 8.15 6.43
C GLN A 120 11.75 6.70 6.00
N TRP A 121 12.67 6.48 5.05
CA TRP A 121 12.86 5.18 4.39
C TRP A 121 14.33 4.76 4.32
N ALA A 122 15.18 5.27 5.22
CA ALA A 122 16.59 4.89 5.29
C ALA A 122 16.73 3.37 5.36
N GLY A 123 16.98 2.75 4.20
CA GLY A 123 16.95 1.33 3.99
C GLY A 123 17.53 0.98 2.62
N ARG A 124 18.00 -0.25 2.47
CA ARG A 124 18.53 -0.79 1.22
C ARG A 124 17.45 -1.64 0.57
N GLY A 125 17.23 -1.50 -0.73
CA GLY A 125 16.18 -2.28 -1.40
C GLY A 125 16.60 -2.73 -2.77
N VAL A 126 15.88 -3.72 -3.27
CA VAL A 126 16.08 -4.23 -4.62
C VAL A 126 15.38 -3.30 -5.61
N GLN A 127 16.12 -2.85 -6.62
CA GLN A 127 15.58 -1.97 -7.66
C GLN A 127 14.98 -2.76 -8.81
N TYR A 128 13.80 -2.34 -9.25
CA TYR A 128 13.09 -2.84 -10.40
C TYR A 128 12.75 -1.68 -11.33
N GLU A 129 13.13 -1.83 -12.59
CA GLU A 129 12.70 -0.92 -13.65
C GLU A 129 11.31 -1.29 -14.09
N VAL A 130 10.42 -0.31 -14.16
CA VAL A 130 9.04 -0.50 -14.60
C VAL A 130 8.75 0.47 -15.72
N HIS A 131 8.01 0.02 -16.72
CA HIS A 131 7.45 0.89 -17.74
C HIS A 131 5.95 0.55 -17.91
N PRO A 132 5.05 1.54 -18.09
CA PRO A 132 3.62 1.30 -18.24
C PRO A 132 3.26 0.27 -19.32
N ASP A 133 4.04 0.21 -20.39
CA ASP A 133 3.82 -0.71 -21.52
C ASP A 133 4.74 -1.93 -21.52
N ASP A 134 5.50 -2.18 -20.45
CA ASP A 134 6.39 -3.34 -20.39
C ASP A 134 5.59 -4.65 -20.21
N PRO A 135 5.57 -5.55 -21.20
CA PRO A 135 4.88 -6.82 -21.09
C PRO A 135 5.66 -7.83 -20.23
N GLN A 136 6.93 -7.55 -19.90
CA GLN A 136 7.79 -8.50 -19.17
C GLN A 136 7.48 -8.55 -17.68
N TYR A 137 6.59 -7.69 -17.18
CA TYR A 137 6.22 -7.61 -15.77
C TYR A 137 7.46 -7.42 -14.91
N ALA A 138 7.91 -6.18 -14.69
CA ALA A 138 9.00 -5.89 -13.78
C ALA A 138 8.82 -6.62 -12.44
N ASN A 139 9.67 -7.63 -12.20
CA ASN A 139 9.57 -8.52 -11.04
C ASN A 139 8.23 -9.29 -10.92
N GLY A 140 7.57 -9.60 -12.02
CA GLY A 140 6.26 -10.25 -12.06
C GLY A 140 5.09 -9.36 -11.61
N ILE A 141 5.23 -8.02 -11.66
CA ILE A 141 4.13 -7.07 -11.38
C ILE A 141 3.60 -6.48 -12.68
N GLY A 142 2.28 -6.62 -12.91
CA GLY A 142 1.55 -5.88 -13.94
C GLY A 142 1.42 -4.41 -13.56
N PHE A 143 1.81 -3.52 -14.47
CA PHE A 143 1.57 -2.10 -14.27
C PHE A 143 0.06 -1.83 -14.24
N PRO A 144 -0.48 -1.09 -13.25
CA PRO A 144 -1.90 -0.80 -13.19
C PRO A 144 -2.39 -0.03 -14.42
N GLU A 145 -3.36 -0.59 -15.15
CA GLU A 145 -3.84 -0.07 -16.44
C GLU A 145 -4.39 1.37 -16.32
N GLU A 146 -5.11 1.65 -15.23
CA GLU A 146 -5.72 2.95 -14.95
C GLU A 146 -4.70 4.09 -14.82
N HIS A 147 -3.43 3.78 -14.59
CA HIS A 147 -2.37 4.76 -14.34
C HIS A 147 -1.39 4.91 -15.52
N LYS A 148 -1.58 4.18 -16.62
CA LYS A 148 -0.63 4.19 -17.75
C LYS A 148 -0.51 5.53 -18.48
N ASN A 149 -1.49 6.40 -18.30
CA ASN A 149 -1.52 7.73 -18.94
C ASN A 149 -0.92 8.83 -18.06
N LEU A 150 -0.44 8.50 -16.85
CA LEU A 150 0.26 9.45 -15.99
C LEU A 150 1.69 9.68 -16.48
N ASN A 151 2.28 10.78 -16.03
CA ASN A 151 3.71 11.07 -16.08
C ASN A 151 4.24 11.48 -14.69
N ALA A 152 5.54 11.79 -14.58
CA ALA A 152 6.14 12.15 -13.30
C ALA A 152 5.58 13.46 -12.73
N TYR A 153 5.22 14.44 -13.56
CA TYR A 153 4.59 15.68 -13.09
C TYR A 153 3.20 15.41 -12.52
N ASP A 154 2.39 14.53 -13.12
CA ASP A 154 1.08 14.17 -12.57
C ASP A 154 1.24 13.53 -11.18
N VAL A 155 2.19 12.61 -11.01
CA VAL A 155 2.44 11.97 -9.71
C VAL A 155 2.96 12.97 -8.68
N VAL A 156 3.80 13.92 -9.09
CA VAL A 156 4.31 14.96 -8.18
C VAL A 156 3.18 15.91 -7.79
N GLN A 157 2.47 16.49 -8.74
CA GLN A 157 1.54 17.59 -8.50
C GLN A 157 0.17 17.11 -8.01
N MET A 158 -0.31 15.93 -8.44
CA MET A 158 -1.64 15.43 -8.14
C MET A 158 -1.58 14.38 -7.01
N ALA A 159 -1.72 14.85 -5.76
CA ALA A 159 -1.66 13.99 -4.59
C ALA A 159 -2.65 12.80 -4.61
N THR A 160 -3.84 13.00 -5.18
CA THR A 160 -4.85 11.94 -5.31
C THR A 160 -4.43 10.84 -6.29
N GLU A 161 -3.90 11.20 -7.46
CA GLU A 161 -3.42 10.22 -8.45
C GLU A 161 -2.18 9.49 -7.94
N ARG A 162 -1.28 10.21 -7.26
CA ARG A 162 -0.18 9.59 -6.52
C ARG A 162 -0.69 8.53 -5.55
N PHE A 163 -1.60 8.88 -4.63
CA PHE A 163 -2.09 7.92 -3.64
C PHE A 163 -2.75 6.69 -4.27
N ARG A 164 -3.50 6.87 -5.37
CA ARG A 164 -4.10 5.76 -6.12
C ARG A 164 -3.01 4.84 -6.71
N LEU A 165 -2.01 5.42 -7.37
CA LEU A 165 -0.87 4.69 -7.92
C LEU A 165 -0.10 3.93 -6.82
N GLU A 166 0.21 4.59 -5.70
CA GLU A 166 0.92 3.97 -4.56
C GLU A 166 0.14 2.75 -4.04
N SER A 167 -1.18 2.86 -3.90
CA SER A 167 -2.05 1.76 -3.45
C SER A 167 -2.14 0.63 -4.48
N ALA A 168 -2.30 0.96 -5.77
CA ALA A 168 -2.39 -0.03 -6.84
C ALA A 168 -1.09 -0.84 -6.98
N MET A 169 0.06 -0.16 -6.96
CA MET A 169 1.38 -0.80 -6.97
C MET A 169 1.61 -1.65 -5.71
N GLY A 170 1.19 -1.18 -4.53
CA GLY A 170 1.26 -1.95 -3.29
C GLY A 170 0.44 -3.24 -3.33
N LYS A 171 -0.81 -3.18 -3.82
CA LYS A 171 -1.66 -4.38 -4.01
C LYS A 171 -1.07 -5.37 -5.01
N ALA A 172 -0.54 -4.87 -6.12
CA ALA A 172 0.09 -5.70 -7.13
C ALA A 172 1.37 -6.37 -6.59
N PHE A 173 2.12 -5.66 -5.72
CA PHE A 173 3.26 -6.22 -4.99
C PHE A 173 2.85 -7.29 -3.99
N THR A 174 1.77 -7.13 -3.23
CA THR A 174 1.38 -8.13 -2.23
C THR A 174 0.61 -9.31 -2.82
N GLY A 175 0.09 -9.18 -4.05
CA GLY A 175 -0.83 -10.15 -4.63
C GLY A 175 -2.26 -10.02 -4.09
N ALA A 176 -2.57 -8.93 -3.38
CA ALA A 176 -3.88 -8.65 -2.79
C ALA A 176 -4.89 -8.12 -3.84
N THR A 177 -4.94 -8.77 -5.01
CA THR A 177 -5.77 -8.40 -6.17
C THR A 177 -6.88 -9.40 -6.44
N THR A 178 -7.14 -10.31 -5.49
CA THR A 178 -8.22 -11.31 -5.61
C THR A 178 -9.58 -10.69 -5.29
N SER A 179 -10.67 -11.39 -5.61
CA SER A 179 -12.03 -11.00 -5.20
C SER A 179 -12.33 -11.25 -3.71
N SER A 180 -11.47 -11.98 -2.99
CA SER A 180 -11.69 -12.34 -1.58
C SER A 180 -10.93 -11.42 -0.63
N ARG A 181 -11.67 -10.75 0.25
CA ARG A 181 -11.09 -9.89 1.30
C ARG A 181 -10.16 -10.68 2.24
N ALA A 182 -10.52 -11.91 2.59
CA ALA A 182 -9.71 -12.76 3.47
C ALA A 182 -8.37 -13.10 2.81
N TRP A 183 -8.38 -13.53 1.56
CA TRP A 183 -7.15 -13.80 0.80
C TRP A 183 -6.28 -12.56 0.63
N ASN A 184 -6.89 -11.41 0.32
CA ASN A 184 -6.15 -10.15 0.17
C ASN A 184 -5.50 -9.69 1.49
N SER A 185 -6.19 -9.85 2.62
CA SER A 185 -5.62 -9.53 3.94
C SER A 185 -4.45 -10.44 4.28
N MET A 186 -4.59 -11.76 4.04
CA MET A 186 -3.49 -12.71 4.24
C MET A 186 -2.32 -12.44 3.30
N ALA A 187 -2.56 -12.05 2.05
CA ALA A 187 -1.52 -11.72 1.07
C ALA A 187 -0.65 -10.54 1.53
N THR A 188 -1.29 -9.46 2.00
CA THR A 188 -0.61 -8.32 2.60
C THR A 188 0.22 -8.72 3.82
N PHE A 189 -0.36 -9.50 4.73
CA PHE A 189 0.36 -9.92 5.94
C PHE A 189 1.54 -10.87 5.63
N LEU A 190 1.34 -11.86 4.75
CA LEU A 190 2.39 -12.74 4.24
C LEU A 190 3.55 -11.94 3.64
N SER A 191 3.26 -10.91 2.84
CA SER A 191 4.26 -10.07 2.19
C SER A 191 5.06 -9.24 3.21
N SER A 192 4.41 -8.74 4.25
CA SER A 192 5.08 -8.01 5.35
C SER A 192 6.06 -8.89 6.11
N ILE A 193 5.64 -10.11 6.47
CA ILE A 193 6.52 -11.07 7.15
C ILE A 193 7.65 -11.52 6.22
N GLY A 194 7.34 -11.79 4.94
CA GLY A 194 8.33 -12.20 3.96
C GLY A 194 9.42 -11.16 3.75
N LEU A 195 9.05 -9.88 3.60
CA LEU A 195 10.05 -8.80 3.52
C LEU A 195 10.83 -8.64 4.82
N SER A 196 10.20 -8.81 5.98
CA SER A 196 10.93 -8.80 7.26
C SER A 196 11.95 -9.94 7.35
N PHE A 197 11.62 -11.12 6.86
CA PHE A 197 12.55 -12.25 6.76
C PHE A 197 13.72 -11.92 5.84
N VAL A 198 13.46 -11.40 4.64
CA VAL A 198 14.50 -10.99 3.67
C VAL A 198 15.41 -9.88 4.24
N SER A 199 14.83 -8.89 4.92
CA SER A 199 15.59 -7.81 5.61
C SER A 199 16.54 -8.39 6.66
N LYS A 200 16.08 -9.32 7.50
CA LYS A 200 16.94 -9.99 8.49
C LYS A 200 18.03 -10.84 7.85
N ALA A 201 17.74 -11.47 6.72
CA ALA A 201 18.69 -12.37 6.05
C ALA A 201 19.79 -11.61 5.28
N LEU A 202 19.45 -10.53 4.59
CA LEU A 202 20.35 -9.86 3.63
C LEU A 202 20.55 -8.35 3.88
N GLY A 203 19.83 -7.74 4.81
CA GLY A 203 19.78 -6.29 4.97
C GLY A 203 19.10 -5.59 3.80
N ILE A 204 18.09 -6.24 3.19
CA ILE A 204 17.24 -5.68 2.14
C ILE A 204 15.87 -5.37 2.76
N ASP A 205 15.59 -4.08 2.95
CA ASP A 205 14.43 -3.55 3.66
C ASP A 205 13.18 -3.41 2.79
N GLY A 206 13.33 -3.58 1.46
CA GLY A 206 12.23 -3.36 0.55
C GLY A 206 12.50 -3.56 -0.93
N ALA A 207 11.48 -3.21 -1.71
CA ALA A 207 11.50 -3.16 -3.17
C ALA A 207 11.34 -1.71 -3.64
N ILE A 208 12.12 -1.32 -4.65
CA ILE A 208 12.14 0.02 -5.21
C ILE A 208 11.73 -0.09 -6.66
N TYR A 209 10.67 0.61 -7.03
CA TYR A 209 10.16 0.65 -8.39
C TYR A 209 10.54 1.99 -9.00
N ARG A 210 11.43 1.96 -10.00
CA ARG A 210 11.69 3.12 -10.84
C ARG A 210 10.83 3.01 -12.08
N ILE A 211 9.76 3.79 -12.10
CA ILE A 211 8.84 3.89 -13.21
C ILE A 211 9.46 4.86 -14.22
N THR A 212 9.69 4.39 -15.45
CA THR A 212 9.94 5.26 -16.61
C THR A 212 8.61 5.40 -17.36
N TRP A 213 8.08 6.61 -17.39
CA TRP A 213 6.80 6.93 -18.04
C TRP A 213 6.97 7.02 -19.56
N ARG A 214 5.85 7.02 -20.29
CA ARG A 214 5.83 7.07 -21.76
C ARG A 214 6.46 8.33 -22.33
N ASP A 215 6.44 9.43 -21.60
CA ASP A 215 7.08 10.70 -21.97
C ASP A 215 8.59 10.72 -21.64
N GLY A 216 9.13 9.63 -21.08
CA GLY A 216 10.54 9.51 -20.67
C GLY A 216 10.83 10.04 -19.27
N SER A 217 9.87 10.70 -18.61
CA SER A 217 9.99 11.12 -17.22
C SER A 217 10.05 9.91 -16.27
N LYS A 218 10.55 10.12 -15.05
CA LYS A 218 10.78 9.03 -14.09
C LYS A 218 10.22 9.34 -12.72
N THR A 219 9.64 8.33 -12.09
CA THR A 219 9.15 8.36 -10.71
C THR A 219 9.71 7.17 -9.95
N THR A 220 10.08 7.39 -8.68
CA THR A 220 10.54 6.31 -7.80
C THR A 220 9.52 6.07 -6.70
N LEU A 221 9.11 4.81 -6.55
CA LEU A 221 8.26 4.33 -5.46
C LEU A 221 9.04 3.29 -4.63
N ALA A 222 8.78 3.21 -3.33
CA ALA A 222 9.40 2.25 -2.43
C ALA A 222 8.35 1.50 -1.61
N ILE A 223 8.51 0.18 -1.50
CA ILE A 223 7.74 -0.69 -0.63
C ILE A 223 8.67 -1.23 0.44
N VAL A 224 8.31 -1.06 1.71
CA VAL A 224 9.06 -1.55 2.87
C VAL A 224 8.19 -2.47 3.72
N SER A 225 8.80 -3.32 4.54
CA SER A 225 8.09 -4.35 5.32
C SER A 225 6.98 -3.79 6.24
N SER A 226 7.12 -2.55 6.71
CA SER A 226 6.14 -1.87 7.57
C SER A 226 4.93 -1.30 6.83
N SER A 227 4.96 -1.21 5.50
CA SER A 227 3.87 -0.67 4.68
C SER A 227 3.87 -1.33 3.30
N VAL A 228 3.63 -2.64 3.28
CA VAL A 228 3.68 -3.42 2.03
C VAL A 228 2.49 -3.21 1.12
N ASP A 229 1.39 -2.72 1.67
CA ASP A 229 0.13 -2.39 0.99
C ASP A 229 0.20 -1.09 0.18
N THR A 230 1.30 -0.33 0.29
CA THR A 230 1.51 0.94 -0.42
C THR A 230 2.95 1.04 -0.94
N ALA A 231 3.10 1.38 -2.22
CA ALA A 231 4.39 1.72 -2.82
C ALA A 231 4.60 3.23 -2.73
N ARG A 232 5.18 3.70 -1.63
CA ARG A 232 5.26 5.12 -1.29
C ARG A 232 6.18 5.89 -2.23
N TYR A 233 5.74 7.07 -2.64
CA TYR A 233 6.51 7.99 -3.44
C TYR A 233 7.79 8.45 -2.74
N VAL A 234 8.92 8.33 -3.43
CA VAL A 234 10.22 8.75 -2.90
C VAL A 234 10.50 10.20 -3.31
N GLN A 235 10.31 11.12 -2.37
CA GLN A 235 10.55 12.55 -2.59
C GLN A 235 11.99 12.83 -3.00
N GLY A 236 12.19 13.79 -3.91
CA GLY A 236 13.48 14.19 -4.45
C GLY A 236 14.09 13.23 -5.47
N GLN A 237 13.36 12.21 -5.92
CA GLN A 237 13.87 11.22 -6.89
C GLN A 237 13.19 11.28 -8.26
N SER A 238 12.12 12.05 -8.41
CA SER A 238 11.44 12.20 -9.71
C SER A 238 12.25 13.07 -10.66
N LYS A 239 12.25 12.68 -11.93
CA LYS A 239 12.96 13.39 -13.00
C LYS A 239 12.05 13.60 -14.21
N ASP A 240 12.25 14.70 -14.92
CA ASP A 240 11.61 14.90 -16.22
C ASP A 240 12.33 14.09 -17.32
N ALA A 241 11.83 14.19 -18.55
CA ALA A 241 12.39 13.51 -19.71
C ALA A 241 13.83 13.95 -20.05
N ASN A 242 14.23 15.16 -19.64
CA ASN A 242 15.56 15.73 -19.86
C ASN A 242 16.54 15.34 -18.74
N GLY A 243 16.06 14.61 -17.71
CA GLY A 243 16.84 14.19 -16.56
C GLY A 243 16.94 15.23 -15.45
N ASN A 244 16.23 16.36 -15.56
CA ASN A 244 16.13 17.36 -14.51
C ASN A 244 15.33 16.80 -13.33
N MET A 245 15.75 17.06 -12.10
CA MET A 245 14.91 16.74 -10.94
C MET A 245 13.67 17.63 -10.94
N ILE A 246 12.51 17.01 -10.70
CA ILE A 246 11.23 17.72 -10.59
C ILE A 246 11.07 18.16 -9.13
N PRO A 247 10.94 19.47 -8.84
CA PRO A 247 10.70 19.96 -7.49
C PRO A 247 9.44 19.33 -6.89
N ASP A 248 9.60 18.76 -5.69
CA ASP A 248 8.54 18.19 -4.88
C ASP A 248 8.73 18.60 -3.41
N GLY A 249 8.05 17.92 -2.47
CA GLY A 249 8.17 18.22 -1.03
C GLY A 249 9.60 18.15 -0.46
N ALA A 250 10.55 17.49 -1.15
CA ALA A 250 11.96 17.51 -0.75
C ALA A 250 12.64 18.86 -1.01
N ALA A 251 12.12 19.71 -1.90
CA ALA A 251 12.71 20.99 -2.26
C ALA A 251 12.75 22.00 -1.09
N THR A 252 11.90 21.83 -0.08
CA THR A 252 11.85 22.62 1.15
C THR A 252 12.25 21.82 2.40
N SER A 253 12.65 20.55 2.21
CA SER A 253 13.02 19.67 3.32
C SER A 253 14.48 19.88 3.74
N PRO A 254 14.77 20.12 5.04
CA PRO A 254 16.13 20.29 5.53
C PRO A 254 17.01 19.06 5.25
N GLY A 255 18.12 19.29 4.54
CA GLY A 255 19.08 18.26 4.14
C GLY A 255 18.82 17.60 2.78
N LEU A 256 17.64 17.80 2.18
CA LEU A 256 17.34 17.34 0.81
C LEU A 256 17.24 18.49 -0.19
N ALA A 257 16.80 19.67 0.26
CA ALA A 257 16.62 20.84 -0.59
C ALA A 257 17.86 21.16 -1.42
N GLN A 258 19.06 21.08 -0.82
CA GLN A 258 20.35 21.32 -1.51
C GLN A 258 20.55 20.48 -2.78
N HIS A 259 19.92 19.32 -2.90
CA HIS A 259 20.03 18.48 -4.10
C HIS A 259 19.35 19.12 -5.31
N PHE A 260 18.40 20.03 -5.11
CA PHE A 260 17.76 20.78 -6.19
C PHE A 260 18.57 21.98 -6.68
N ALA A 261 19.75 22.25 -6.11
CA ALA A 261 20.67 23.25 -6.65
C ALA A 261 21.39 22.70 -7.90
N GLY A 262 21.52 23.54 -8.93
CA GLY A 262 22.15 23.16 -10.19
C GLY A 262 21.60 23.92 -11.39
N THR A 263 22.07 23.54 -12.56
CA THR A 263 21.61 24.06 -13.84
C THR A 263 20.64 23.08 -14.48
N TYR A 264 19.46 23.57 -14.81
CA TYR A 264 18.39 22.84 -15.47
C TYR A 264 18.25 23.31 -16.91
N ASN A 265 18.18 22.37 -17.85
CA ASN A 265 18.06 22.65 -19.27
C ASN A 265 16.77 22.03 -19.82
N PHE A 266 16.07 22.78 -20.65
CA PHE A 266 14.79 22.38 -21.20
C PHE A 266 14.83 22.35 -22.72
N ASN A 267 14.19 21.35 -23.32
CA ASN A 267 14.11 21.22 -24.78
C ASN A 267 12.98 22.05 -25.38
N SER A 268 12.01 22.46 -24.55
CA SER A 268 10.86 23.26 -24.97
C SER A 268 10.43 24.22 -23.87
N ARG A 269 9.65 25.24 -24.27
CA ARG A 269 9.03 26.18 -23.32
C ARG A 269 8.01 25.47 -22.41
N ASP A 270 7.27 24.51 -22.94
CA ASP A 270 6.27 23.76 -22.20
C ASP A 270 6.91 22.90 -21.09
N ASP A 271 8.10 22.33 -21.32
CA ASP A 271 8.83 21.59 -20.27
C ASP A 271 9.31 22.52 -19.15
N LEU A 272 9.83 23.68 -19.53
CA LEU A 272 10.24 24.72 -18.61
C LEU A 272 9.07 25.20 -17.75
N ASP A 273 7.92 25.49 -18.37
CA ASP A 273 6.74 26.00 -17.66
C ASP A 273 6.18 24.93 -16.71
N ARG A 274 6.11 23.65 -17.12
CA ARG A 274 5.75 22.53 -16.23
C ARG A 274 6.68 22.39 -15.03
N TRP A 275 7.98 22.56 -15.25
CA TRP A 275 8.98 22.55 -14.18
C TRP A 275 8.82 23.72 -13.21
N ILE A 276 8.61 24.94 -13.73
CA ILE A 276 8.36 26.15 -12.92
C ILE A 276 7.10 25.97 -12.08
N ASP A 277 6.02 25.44 -12.65
CA ASP A 277 4.76 25.22 -11.94
C ASP A 277 4.93 24.23 -10.78
N SER A 278 5.69 23.15 -10.99
CA SER A 278 6.06 22.23 -9.90
C SER A 278 6.87 22.93 -8.81
N GLY A 279 7.87 23.73 -9.19
CA GLY A 279 8.68 24.46 -8.23
C GLY A 279 7.87 25.46 -7.40
N ARG A 280 6.96 26.22 -8.03
CA ARG A 280 6.04 27.13 -7.33
C ARG A 280 5.12 26.38 -6.37
N LEU A 281 4.56 25.26 -6.79
CA LEU A 281 3.70 24.42 -5.97
C LEU A 281 4.40 23.97 -4.67
N TYR A 282 5.71 23.71 -4.75
CA TYR A 282 6.52 23.21 -3.64
C TYR A 282 7.40 24.25 -2.96
N GLY A 283 7.17 25.54 -3.21
CA GLY A 283 7.81 26.64 -2.48
C GLY A 283 9.24 26.96 -2.90
N VAL A 284 9.65 26.57 -4.11
CA VAL A 284 10.92 27.02 -4.69
C VAL A 284 10.80 28.50 -5.06
N ASN A 285 11.76 29.31 -4.61
CA ASN A 285 11.78 30.75 -4.87
C ASN A 285 12.21 31.00 -6.32
N MET A 286 11.22 31.26 -7.18
CA MET A 286 11.43 31.55 -8.60
C MET A 286 11.71 33.04 -8.84
N PHE A 287 12.41 33.34 -9.92
CA PHE A 287 12.62 34.71 -10.39
C PHE A 287 11.28 35.43 -10.69
N PRO A 288 11.23 36.78 -10.56
CA PRO A 288 10.00 37.57 -10.71
C PRO A 288 9.50 37.72 -12.17
N GLY A 289 10.23 37.23 -13.18
CA GLY A 289 9.75 37.17 -14.57
C GLY A 289 10.72 36.41 -15.48
N ALA A 290 10.21 35.50 -16.32
CA ALA A 290 11.04 34.79 -17.29
C ALA A 290 11.23 35.70 -18.53
N PRO A 291 12.46 35.97 -18.99
CA PRO A 291 12.67 36.47 -20.33
C PRO A 291 12.20 35.39 -21.31
N PRO A 292 11.56 35.76 -22.43
CA PRO A 292 10.88 34.81 -23.32
C PRO A 292 11.77 33.72 -23.91
N GLU A 293 13.09 33.94 -23.96
CA GLU A 293 14.00 33.15 -24.82
C GLU A 293 14.88 32.13 -24.07
N SER A 294 14.98 32.19 -22.74
CA SER A 294 15.82 31.23 -22.00
C SER A 294 15.10 29.91 -21.75
N LEU A 295 15.69 28.80 -22.18
CA LEU A 295 15.32 27.43 -21.82
C LEU A 295 16.25 26.83 -20.75
N GLN A 296 16.90 27.70 -19.98
CA GLN A 296 17.80 27.30 -18.90
C GLN A 296 17.42 28.03 -17.61
N ILE A 297 17.49 27.32 -16.49
CA ILE A 297 17.34 27.83 -15.13
C ILE A 297 18.58 27.44 -14.32
N VAL A 298 19.06 28.34 -13.48
CA VAL A 298 20.11 28.07 -12.49
C VAL A 298 19.53 28.24 -11.09
N CYS A 299 19.56 27.18 -10.29
CA CYS A 299 19.08 27.18 -8.91
C CYS A 299 20.24 27.07 -7.93
N GLU A 300 20.20 27.86 -6.88
CA GLU A 300 21.21 27.91 -5.82
C GLU A 300 20.55 27.67 -4.46
N TRP A 301 21.28 26.97 -3.58
CA TRP A 301 20.89 26.79 -2.19
C TRP A 301 21.50 27.90 -1.35
N ASN A 302 20.68 28.72 -0.70
CA ASN A 302 21.16 29.86 0.11
C ASN A 302 21.38 29.50 1.59
N GLY A 303 21.25 28.22 1.96
CA GLY A 303 21.29 27.75 3.35
C GLY A 303 19.91 27.48 3.97
N THR A 304 18.85 28.03 3.38
CA THR A 304 17.47 27.91 3.88
C THR A 304 16.49 27.49 2.78
N ASP A 305 16.60 28.09 1.60
CA ASP A 305 15.70 27.89 0.47
C ASP A 305 16.49 27.68 -0.83
N ILE A 306 15.82 27.06 -1.81
CA ILE A 306 16.27 27.03 -3.20
C ILE A 306 15.79 28.28 -3.91
N VAL A 307 16.74 29.04 -4.46
CA VAL A 307 16.49 30.26 -5.22
C VAL A 307 16.92 30.04 -6.66
N CYS A 308 15.97 30.15 -7.58
CA CYS A 308 16.20 29.94 -9.00
C CYS A 308 16.24 31.27 -9.76
N ARG A 309 17.26 31.43 -10.59
CA ARG A 309 17.53 32.58 -11.44
C ARG A 309 17.81 32.14 -12.86
N LEU A 310 17.75 33.10 -13.78
CA LEU A 310 18.14 32.85 -15.16
C LEU A 310 19.66 32.89 -15.28
N PRO A 311 20.23 32.23 -16.30
CA PRO A 311 21.63 32.39 -16.65
C PRO A 311 21.92 33.87 -16.92
N ARG A 312 23.10 34.33 -16.51
CA ARG A 312 23.58 35.67 -16.85
C ARG A 312 24.11 35.70 -18.26
#